data_AF-A0A7C5P7U5-F1
#
_entry.id   AF-A0A7C5P7U5-F1
#
_cell.length_a   1.000
_cell.length_b   1.000
_cell.length_c   1.000
_cell.angle_alpha   90.00
_cell.angle_beta   90.00
_cell.angle_gamma   90.00
#
_symmetry.space_group_name_H-M   'P 1'
#
loop_
_entity.id
_entity.type
_entity.pdbx_description
1 polymer ?
#
loop_
_entity_poly.entity_id
_entity_poly.type
_entity_poly.pdbx_seq_one_letter_code
_entity_poly.pdbx_strand_id
1 'polypeptide(L)'
;MNDRRAGALLLVAMVAVVYLPALSGGFVWDDDDHLTHNPHVAAPDGLRDIWTTLRASRYYPLTLTTFWAVRQLFGLHPLPYHVLNVVLHAANALLLWHVLRRLEVRGAWTAAALWALHPVMVESVAWITELKNTQSTFFLLAAVWCWLDDRRGRSGWAVAAFAAALASKPAVVMLPVVLLLADWWRRGRVNIWRTLPFFALSAAMALLTIIEQQHVILSDGAAEWRLSWGERCLLAGHAVWFYIGKLLWPADLTFVYPRWAQFSVWPLVAAVTAVAVCWRWRPVFFGVASFVALLVPVLGFWDIYYFRYSFVADHFNYLPSMALLALVPAVAGRVVRDRRGQRWLTASGLVALGVLTWQQTGIFHDSRTLWEDTLAKNPACWMAHNNLGTTLEREGRDREAMAHYRTALQLKPDYADPHSNLGNQLVRQGRLEEALTEYCTALRIQPQSSQARYNYAIALTKLGRMDDAIRQYEILLQINPHHADAHFNLGMALIQQNRYEAAAARFADAYRLGRDPAAAHNLALVLRKLGRTNEANRVRGN
;
A
#
# COMPACT_ATOMS: atom_id res chain seq x y z
N MET A 1 30.61 8.83 26.47
CA MET A 1 29.16 8.51 26.51
C MET A 1 28.31 9.67 25.96
N ASN A 2 28.74 10.92 26.16
CA ASN A 2 28.06 12.14 25.68
C ASN A 2 27.91 12.22 24.14
N ASP A 3 28.96 11.91 23.37
CA ASP A 3 28.89 12.02 21.90
C ASP A 3 27.87 11.07 21.24
N ARG A 4 27.65 9.89 21.85
CA ARG A 4 26.67 8.93 21.34
C ARG A 4 25.25 9.39 21.57
N ARG A 5 24.98 9.95 22.75
CA ARG A 5 23.68 10.53 23.08
C ARG A 5 23.41 11.75 22.20
N ALA A 6 24.40 12.62 22.02
CA ALA A 6 24.30 13.77 21.13
C ALA A 6 24.03 13.34 19.67
N GLY A 7 24.75 12.33 19.16
CA GLY A 7 24.51 11.82 17.80
C GLY A 7 23.14 11.16 17.62
N ALA A 8 22.61 10.48 18.65
CA ALA A 8 21.26 9.93 18.61
C ALA A 8 20.19 11.03 18.59
N LEU A 9 20.31 12.01 19.50
CA LEU A 9 19.40 13.15 19.59
C LEU A 9 19.41 13.97 18.30
N LEU A 10 20.59 14.22 17.73
CA LEU A 10 20.71 14.91 16.45
C LEU A 10 20.00 14.16 15.32
N LEU A 11 20.21 12.85 15.20
CA LEU A 11 19.56 12.05 14.15
C LEU A 11 18.03 12.07 14.28
N VAL A 12 17.51 11.92 15.51
CA VAL A 12 16.07 12.01 15.78
C VAL A 12 15.53 13.40 15.46
N ALA A 13 16.24 14.46 15.89
CA ALA A 13 15.83 15.83 15.61
C ALA A 13 15.82 16.14 14.11
N MET A 14 16.83 15.68 13.36
CA MET A 14 16.88 15.85 11.91
C MET A 14 15.70 15.16 11.23
N VAL A 15 15.41 13.90 11.60
CA VAL A 15 14.24 13.16 11.07
C VAL A 15 12.93 13.89 11.41
N ALA A 16 12.75 14.30 12.67
CA ALA A 16 11.54 15.01 13.10
C ALA A 16 11.33 16.33 12.33
N VAL A 17 12.42 17.07 12.05
CA VAL A 17 12.37 18.30 11.27
C VAL A 17 12.01 18.00 9.81
N VAL A 18 12.74 17.12 9.11
CA VAL A 18 12.53 16.95 7.66
C VAL A 18 11.16 16.35 7.30
N TYR A 19 10.55 15.58 8.21
CA TYR A 19 9.21 15.02 8.03
C TYR A 19 8.10 15.82 8.70
N LEU A 20 8.37 17.02 9.21
CA LEU A 20 7.34 17.87 9.82
C LEU A 20 6.12 18.11 8.89
N PRO A 21 6.26 18.28 7.56
CA PRO A 21 5.11 18.43 6.67
C PRO A 21 4.16 17.22 6.65
N ALA A 22 4.63 16.02 6.99
CA ALA A 22 3.77 14.83 7.05
C ALA A 22 2.73 14.94 8.17
N LEU A 23 3.03 15.67 9.25
CA LEU A 23 2.15 15.74 10.41
C LEU A 23 0.85 16.52 10.16
N SER A 24 0.82 17.34 9.11
CA SER A 24 -0.37 18.05 8.63
C SER A 24 -1.14 17.30 7.53
N GLY A 25 -0.68 16.13 7.11
CA GLY A 25 -1.31 15.35 6.05
C GLY A 25 -2.66 14.75 6.45
N GLY A 26 -3.51 14.55 5.44
CA GLY A 26 -4.74 13.76 5.51
C GLY A 26 -4.55 12.32 5.01
N PHE A 27 -5.65 11.57 4.95
CA PHE A 27 -5.63 10.22 4.37
C PHE A 27 -5.60 10.27 2.84
N VAL A 28 -4.80 9.40 2.22
CA VAL A 28 -4.60 9.34 0.76
C VAL A 28 -4.67 7.91 0.21
N TRP A 29 -5.24 7.78 -1.00
CA TRP A 29 -5.38 6.53 -1.77
C TRP A 29 -5.81 5.33 -0.91
N ASP A 30 -5.02 4.23 -0.83
CA ASP A 30 -5.37 2.98 -0.11
C ASP A 30 -5.49 3.10 1.43
N ASP A 31 -5.36 4.31 2.02
CA ASP A 31 -5.66 4.52 3.44
C ASP A 31 -7.09 4.14 3.79
N ASP A 32 -8.01 4.22 2.83
CA ASP A 32 -9.38 3.75 3.01
C ASP A 32 -9.49 2.24 3.20
N ASP A 33 -8.87 1.48 2.32
CA ASP A 33 -8.90 0.01 2.32
C ASP A 33 -8.21 -0.59 3.55
N HIS A 34 -7.13 0.03 4.03
CA HIS A 34 -6.34 -0.51 5.14
C HIS A 34 -6.77 0.04 6.50
N LEU A 35 -7.36 1.24 6.55
CA LEU A 35 -7.63 1.94 7.79
C LEU A 35 -9.04 2.51 7.87
N THR A 36 -9.44 3.49 7.04
CA THR A 36 -10.65 4.28 7.34
C THR A 36 -11.94 3.49 7.11
N HIS A 37 -12.04 2.76 6.00
CA HIS A 37 -13.18 1.92 5.63
C HIS A 37 -12.97 0.44 5.96
N ASN A 38 -11.82 0.06 6.53
CA ASN A 38 -11.56 -1.33 6.91
C ASN A 38 -12.43 -1.75 8.12
N PRO A 39 -13.37 -2.70 7.96
CA PRO A 39 -14.28 -3.10 9.03
C PRO A 39 -13.56 -3.83 10.17
N HIS A 40 -12.50 -4.58 9.88
CA HIS A 40 -11.73 -5.31 10.88
C HIS A 40 -10.89 -4.37 11.77
N VAL A 41 -10.49 -3.22 11.24
CA VAL A 41 -9.78 -2.19 12.01
C VAL A 41 -10.76 -1.33 12.82
N ALA A 42 -11.98 -1.14 12.32
CA ALA A 42 -13.04 -0.40 13.00
C ALA A 42 -13.64 -1.15 14.20
N ALA A 43 -13.84 -2.48 14.06
CA ALA A 43 -14.56 -3.28 15.03
C ALA A 43 -13.79 -3.45 16.36
N PRO A 44 -14.42 -3.30 17.54
CA PRO A 44 -13.78 -3.52 18.84
C PRO A 44 -13.23 -4.95 19.02
N ASP A 45 -13.86 -5.95 18.43
CA ASP A 45 -13.46 -7.36 18.44
C ASP A 45 -12.65 -7.77 17.18
N GLY A 46 -12.30 -6.79 16.34
CA GLY A 46 -11.66 -7.00 15.04
C GLY A 46 -10.28 -7.67 15.10
N LEU A 47 -9.59 -7.67 16.25
CA LEU A 47 -8.31 -8.37 16.43
C LEU A 47 -8.39 -9.86 16.11
N ARG A 48 -9.51 -10.52 16.46
CA ARG A 48 -9.67 -11.94 16.16
C ARG A 48 -9.67 -12.16 14.65
N ASP A 49 -10.42 -11.35 13.92
CA ASP A 49 -10.54 -11.46 12.47
C ASP A 49 -9.24 -11.12 11.75
N ILE A 50 -8.53 -10.10 12.22
CA ILE A 50 -7.22 -9.68 11.68
C ILE A 50 -6.22 -10.85 11.65
N TRP A 51 -6.21 -11.68 12.71
CA TRP A 51 -5.25 -12.78 12.82
C TRP A 51 -5.75 -14.11 12.26
N THR A 52 -7.06 -14.33 12.17
CA THR A 52 -7.65 -15.63 11.81
C THR A 52 -8.24 -15.70 10.41
N THR A 53 -8.45 -14.57 9.73
CA THR A 53 -9.09 -14.54 8.41
C THR A 53 -8.17 -13.96 7.34
N LEU A 54 -8.30 -14.48 6.11
CA LEU A 54 -7.69 -13.92 4.90
C LEU A 54 -8.67 -12.99 4.15
N ARG A 55 -9.67 -12.45 4.86
CA ARG A 55 -10.74 -11.62 4.27
C ARG A 55 -10.38 -10.14 4.22
N ALA A 56 -9.36 -9.70 4.94
CA ALA A 56 -8.83 -8.35 4.84
C ALA A 56 -8.17 -8.14 3.46
N SER A 57 -8.23 -6.91 2.92
CA SER A 57 -7.76 -6.60 1.55
C SER A 57 -6.32 -7.03 1.27
N ARG A 58 -5.47 -7.06 2.32
CA ARG A 58 -4.13 -7.65 2.31
C ARG A 58 -3.75 -8.23 3.68
N TYR A 59 -3.09 -9.40 3.73
CA TYR A 59 -2.75 -10.06 5.01
C TYR A 59 -1.50 -9.46 5.70
N TYR A 60 -1.69 -8.40 6.50
CA TYR A 60 -0.65 -7.74 7.32
C TYR A 60 -1.05 -7.68 8.80
N PRO A 61 -1.19 -8.82 9.49
CA PRO A 61 -1.89 -8.90 10.78
C PRO A 61 -1.31 -7.97 11.86
N LEU A 62 0.01 -7.80 11.94
CA LEU A 62 0.62 -6.93 12.95
C LEU A 62 0.50 -5.44 12.60
N THR A 63 0.52 -5.09 11.31
CA THR A 63 0.28 -3.71 10.85
C THR A 63 -1.18 -3.33 11.12
N LEU A 64 -2.13 -4.21 10.77
CA LEU A 64 -3.55 -4.01 11.03
C LEU A 64 -3.86 -3.97 12.53
N THR A 65 -3.19 -4.78 13.35
CA THR A 65 -3.28 -4.70 14.82
C THR A 65 -2.85 -3.33 15.33
N THR A 66 -1.81 -2.75 14.73
CA THR A 66 -1.32 -1.43 15.11
C THR A 66 -2.28 -0.33 14.68
N PHE A 67 -2.82 -0.41 13.46
CA PHE A 67 -3.89 0.49 13.03
C PHE A 67 -5.14 0.39 13.89
N TRP A 68 -5.54 -0.82 14.26
CA TRP A 68 -6.65 -1.06 15.18
C TRP A 68 -6.38 -0.36 16.51
N ALA A 69 -5.22 -0.57 17.13
CA ALA A 69 -4.88 0.04 18.41
C ALA A 69 -4.90 1.58 18.35
N VAL A 70 -4.29 2.18 17.32
CA VAL A 70 -4.29 3.65 17.14
C VAL A 70 -5.71 4.16 16.91
N ARG A 71 -6.52 3.47 16.10
CA ARG A 71 -7.92 3.86 15.83
C ARG A 71 -8.79 3.78 17.08
N GLN A 72 -8.62 2.75 17.92
CA GLN A 72 -9.38 2.65 19.16
C GLN A 72 -9.01 3.75 20.16
N LEU A 73 -7.76 4.21 20.15
CA LEU A 73 -7.28 5.25 21.07
C LEU A 73 -7.56 6.68 20.58
N PHE A 74 -7.48 6.92 19.27
CA PHE A 74 -7.46 8.27 18.70
C PHE A 74 -8.49 8.52 17.59
N GLY A 75 -9.31 7.52 17.23
CA GLY A 75 -10.28 7.62 16.14
C GLY A 75 -9.62 7.83 14.78
N LEU A 76 -10.33 8.51 13.87
CA LEU A 76 -9.85 8.82 12.51
C LEU A 76 -9.14 10.18 12.43
N HIS A 77 -8.45 10.60 13.49
CA HIS A 77 -7.59 11.78 13.42
C HIS A 77 -6.26 11.40 12.74
N PRO A 78 -5.80 12.05 11.66
CA PRO A 78 -4.60 11.61 10.91
C PRO A 78 -3.28 11.71 11.70
N LEU A 79 -3.16 12.74 12.55
CA LEU A 79 -1.91 13.09 13.24
C LEU A 79 -1.22 11.92 13.97
N PRO A 80 -1.88 11.12 14.83
CA PRO A 80 -1.24 10.00 15.53
C PRO A 80 -0.64 8.94 14.59
N TYR A 81 -1.25 8.72 13.42
CA TYR A 81 -0.75 7.77 12.42
C TYR A 81 0.54 8.28 11.77
N HIS A 82 0.57 9.55 11.37
CA HIS A 82 1.80 10.16 10.84
C HIS A 82 2.91 10.21 11.90
N VAL A 83 2.59 10.58 13.15
CA VAL A 83 3.56 10.58 14.26
C VAL A 83 4.15 9.19 14.45
N LEU A 84 3.32 8.14 14.41
CA LEU A 84 3.80 6.76 14.54
C LEU A 84 4.81 6.39 13.45
N ASN A 85 4.52 6.71 12.17
CA ASN A 85 5.44 6.44 11.07
C ASN A 85 6.76 7.19 11.23
N VAL A 86 6.73 8.48 11.57
CA VAL A 86 7.93 9.31 11.75
C VAL A 86 8.76 8.80 12.94
N VAL A 87 8.12 8.44 14.05
CA VAL A 87 8.80 7.87 15.23
C VAL A 87 9.43 6.52 14.90
N LEU A 88 8.72 5.63 14.21
CA LEU A 88 9.28 4.35 13.77
C LEU A 88 10.43 4.54 12.79
N HIS A 89 10.35 5.51 11.88
CA HIS A 89 11.44 5.84 10.97
C HIS A 89 12.69 6.35 11.71
N ALA A 90 12.51 7.23 12.70
CA ALA A 90 13.61 7.68 13.56
C ALA A 90 14.21 6.51 14.36
N ALA A 91 13.38 5.62 14.90
CA ALA A 91 13.82 4.42 15.60
C ALA A 91 14.59 3.46 14.67
N ASN A 92 14.15 3.32 13.42
CA ASN A 92 14.86 2.56 12.38
C ASN A 92 16.23 3.16 12.08
N ALA A 93 16.33 4.48 11.94
CA ALA A 93 17.59 5.16 11.70
C ALA A 93 18.59 4.92 12.86
N LEU A 94 18.11 4.97 14.10
CA LEU A 94 18.90 4.62 15.28
C LEU A 94 19.30 3.14 15.26
N LEU A 95 18.37 2.21 15.02
CA LEU A 95 18.67 0.77 14.98
C LEU A 95 19.67 0.45 13.87
N LEU A 96 19.51 1.02 12.68
CA LEU A 96 20.43 0.90 11.55
C LEU A 96 21.81 1.38 11.96
N TRP A 97 21.92 2.54 12.60
CA TRP A 97 23.21 3.02 13.13
C TRP A 97 23.85 1.99 14.07
N HIS A 98 23.08 1.39 14.98
CA HIS A 98 23.59 0.36 15.89
C HIS A 98 24.00 -0.93 15.18
N VAL A 99 23.23 -1.38 14.18
CA VAL A 99 23.55 -2.55 13.34
C VAL A 99 24.85 -2.31 12.56
N LEU A 100 24.95 -1.18 11.86
CA LEU A 100 26.14 -0.81 11.10
C LEU A 100 27.39 -0.70 11.98
N ARG A 101 27.24 -0.23 13.22
CA ARG A 101 28.35 -0.23 14.20
C ARG A 101 28.78 -1.63 14.62
N ARG A 102 27.84 -2.57 14.80
CA ARG A 102 28.16 -3.98 15.10
C ARG A 102 28.79 -4.69 13.90
N LEU A 103 28.50 -4.24 12.69
CA LEU A 103 29.15 -4.67 11.45
C LEU A 103 30.48 -3.94 11.18
N GLU A 104 30.90 -3.05 12.08
CA GLU A 104 32.14 -2.28 12.00
C GLU A 104 32.24 -1.39 10.73
N VAL A 105 31.08 -0.95 10.23
CA VAL A 105 31.01 -0.06 9.07
C VAL A 105 31.54 1.32 9.43
N ARG A 106 32.54 1.79 8.69
CA ARG A 106 33.10 3.13 8.84
C ARG A 106 32.07 4.18 8.45
N GLY A 107 31.88 5.19 9.30
CA GLY A 107 30.87 6.22 9.07
C GLY A 107 29.43 5.74 9.29
N ALA A 108 29.21 4.72 10.13
CA ALA A 108 27.89 4.16 10.42
C ALA A 108 26.80 5.20 10.77
N TRP A 109 27.14 6.28 11.49
CA TRP A 109 26.20 7.36 11.78
C TRP A 109 25.79 8.10 10.51
N THR A 110 26.78 8.48 9.69
CA THR A 110 26.55 9.15 8.40
C THR A 110 25.73 8.28 7.46
N ALA A 111 26.00 6.98 7.38
CA ALA A 111 25.19 6.05 6.58
C ALA A 111 23.73 6.03 7.03
N ALA A 112 23.48 5.95 8.34
CA ALA A 112 22.12 5.97 8.88
C ALA A 112 21.43 7.32 8.65
N ALA A 113 22.14 8.43 8.78
CA ALA A 113 21.62 9.77 8.50
C ALA A 113 21.33 9.97 7.01
N LEU A 114 22.20 9.50 6.12
CA LEU A 114 21.98 9.54 4.66
C LEU A 114 20.72 8.75 4.29
N TRP A 115 20.54 7.55 4.85
CA TRP A 115 19.33 6.76 4.62
C TRP A 115 18.07 7.43 5.15
N ALA A 116 18.10 7.91 6.40
CA ALA A 116 16.91 8.49 7.04
C ALA A 116 16.46 9.82 6.40
N LEU A 117 17.38 10.58 5.82
CA LEU A 117 17.09 11.86 5.18
C LEU A 117 16.92 11.73 3.66
N HIS A 118 16.99 10.53 3.10
CA HIS A 118 16.91 10.34 1.65
C HIS A 118 15.46 10.49 1.14
N PRO A 119 15.19 11.28 0.08
CA PRO A 119 13.83 11.54 -0.39
C PRO A 119 13.04 10.29 -0.82
N VAL A 120 13.72 9.26 -1.29
CA VAL A 120 13.11 7.94 -1.61
C VAL A 120 12.41 7.30 -0.39
N MET A 121 12.78 7.67 0.84
CA MET A 121 12.11 7.15 2.03
C MET A 121 10.72 7.76 2.25
N VAL A 122 10.42 8.90 1.63
CA VAL A 122 9.23 9.69 1.91
C VAL A 122 7.94 8.92 1.73
N GLU A 123 7.80 8.18 0.63
CA GLU A 123 6.59 7.39 0.40
C GLU A 123 6.34 6.38 1.54
N SER A 124 7.40 5.85 2.15
CA SER A 124 7.26 4.92 3.29
C SER A 124 6.97 5.58 4.64
N VAL A 125 7.26 6.88 4.77
CA VAL A 125 7.17 7.61 6.05
C VAL A 125 5.94 8.53 6.08
N ALA A 126 5.68 9.24 4.99
CA ALA A 126 4.60 10.21 4.89
C ALA A 126 3.24 9.56 4.62
N TRP A 127 3.18 8.49 3.82
CA TRP A 127 1.95 7.76 3.55
C TRP A 127 1.59 6.84 4.73
N ILE A 128 0.42 7.06 5.34
CA ILE A 128 -0.01 6.36 6.56
C ILE A 128 0.03 4.84 6.38
N THR A 129 -0.53 4.32 5.29
CA THR A 129 -0.60 2.88 5.00
C THR A 129 0.77 2.22 4.77
N GLU A 130 1.84 2.98 4.57
CA GLU A 130 3.21 2.43 4.58
C GLU A 130 3.80 2.26 5.99
N LEU A 131 2.99 2.35 7.06
CA LEU A 131 3.32 1.81 8.38
C LEU A 131 3.91 0.40 8.29
N LYS A 132 3.41 -0.42 7.36
CA LYS A 132 3.96 -1.76 7.07
C LYS A 132 5.46 -1.73 6.77
N ASN A 133 6.02 -0.69 6.13
CA ASN A 133 7.45 -0.56 5.88
C ASN A 133 8.23 -0.14 7.11
N THR A 134 7.81 0.92 7.79
CA THR A 134 8.52 1.45 8.96
C THR A 134 8.50 0.42 10.10
N GLN A 135 7.37 -0.25 10.31
CA GLN A 135 7.20 -1.29 11.34
C GLN A 135 7.95 -2.58 11.01
N SER A 136 7.82 -3.12 9.78
CA SER A 136 8.57 -4.34 9.41
C SER A 136 10.08 -4.13 9.44
N THR A 137 10.55 -2.94 9.05
CA THR A 137 11.97 -2.58 9.10
C THR A 137 12.49 -2.51 10.53
N PHE A 138 11.68 -2.00 11.47
CA PHE A 138 12.06 -1.96 12.90
C PHE A 138 12.33 -3.36 13.42
N PHE A 139 11.39 -4.27 13.16
CA PHE A 139 11.52 -5.66 13.56
C PHE A 139 12.63 -6.41 12.80
N LEU A 140 12.85 -6.12 11.52
CA LEU A 140 13.97 -6.68 10.75
C LEU A 140 15.31 -6.22 11.31
N LEU A 141 15.50 -4.93 11.57
CA LEU A 141 16.73 -4.40 12.13
C LEU A 141 16.97 -4.92 13.56
N ALA A 142 15.90 -5.08 14.36
CA ALA A 142 15.97 -5.74 15.66
C ALA A 142 16.40 -7.22 15.54
N ALA A 143 15.88 -7.95 14.55
CA ALA A 143 16.28 -9.33 14.27
C ALA A 143 17.77 -9.41 13.87
N VAL A 144 18.24 -8.54 12.98
CA VAL A 144 19.66 -8.45 12.59
C VAL A 144 20.53 -8.07 13.79
N TRP A 145 20.10 -7.09 14.59
CA TRP A 145 20.84 -6.66 15.76
C TRP A 145 21.00 -7.80 16.77
N CYS A 146 19.92 -8.53 17.07
CA CYS A 146 19.94 -9.72 17.93
C CYS A 146 20.80 -10.85 17.32
N TRP A 147 20.74 -11.06 16.01
CA TRP A 147 21.56 -12.04 15.30
C TRP A 147 23.07 -11.76 15.45
N LEU A 148 23.46 -10.49 15.36
CA LEU A 148 24.86 -10.09 15.47
C LEU A 148 25.42 -10.18 16.90
N ASP A 149 24.56 -10.37 17.92
CA ASP A 149 24.98 -10.60 19.30
C ASP A 149 25.32 -12.08 19.54
N ASP A 150 26.57 -12.37 19.87
CA ASP A 150 27.07 -13.74 20.03
C ASP A 150 26.82 -14.35 21.42
N ARG A 151 26.09 -13.63 22.29
CA ARG A 151 25.68 -14.15 23.60
C ARG A 151 24.63 -15.25 23.44
N ARG A 152 24.91 -16.44 23.98
CA ARG A 152 23.98 -17.59 24.04
C ARG A 152 22.64 -17.13 24.64
N GLY A 153 21.54 -17.29 23.90
CA GLY A 153 20.17 -16.95 24.34
C GLY A 153 19.41 -15.93 23.46
N ARG A 154 20.08 -15.16 22.59
CA ARG A 154 19.41 -14.16 21.73
C ARG A 154 18.87 -14.67 20.39
N SER A 155 19.09 -15.94 20.07
CA SER A 155 18.57 -16.52 18.82
C SER A 155 17.04 -16.57 18.78
N GLY A 156 16.38 -16.84 19.92
CA GLY A 156 14.91 -16.82 20.00
C GLY A 156 14.33 -15.43 19.76
N TRP A 157 14.95 -14.38 20.34
CA TRP A 157 14.54 -12.99 20.11
C TRP A 157 14.73 -12.55 18.66
N ALA A 158 15.78 -13.01 17.98
CA ALA A 158 15.98 -12.72 16.57
C ALA A 158 14.88 -13.37 15.70
N VAL A 159 14.49 -14.62 16.01
CA VAL A 159 13.40 -15.33 15.32
C VAL A 159 12.05 -14.65 15.60
N ALA A 160 11.77 -14.28 16.85
CA ALA A 160 10.53 -13.59 17.23
C ALA A 160 10.40 -12.22 16.56
N ALA A 161 11.49 -11.43 16.55
CA ALA A 161 11.53 -10.17 15.83
C ALA A 161 11.33 -10.39 14.32
N PHE A 162 11.93 -11.42 13.72
CA PHE A 162 11.69 -11.71 12.31
C PHE A 162 10.25 -12.14 12.00
N ALA A 163 9.62 -12.94 12.87
CA ALA A 163 8.21 -13.28 12.75
C ALA A 163 7.31 -12.02 12.81
N ALA A 164 7.61 -11.08 13.72
CA ALA A 164 6.92 -9.79 13.78
C ALA A 164 7.14 -8.93 12.53
N ALA A 165 8.35 -8.98 11.94
CA ALA A 165 8.64 -8.30 10.68
C ALA A 165 7.78 -8.86 9.52
N LEU A 166 7.71 -10.19 9.39
CA LEU A 166 6.86 -10.87 8.39
C LEU A 166 5.38 -10.58 8.58
N ALA A 167 4.90 -10.59 9.83
CA ALA A 167 3.52 -10.25 10.18
C ALA A 167 3.17 -8.77 9.92
N SER A 168 4.18 -7.90 9.79
CA SER A 168 4.00 -6.49 9.43
C SER A 168 4.04 -6.28 7.91
N LYS A 169 5.00 -6.91 7.22
CA LYS A 169 5.09 -6.91 5.74
C LYS A 169 5.84 -8.16 5.24
N PRO A 170 5.22 -8.99 4.38
CA PRO A 170 5.86 -10.19 3.83
C PRO A 170 7.14 -9.91 3.01
N ALA A 171 7.34 -8.71 2.48
CA ALA A 171 8.51 -8.37 1.65
C ALA A 171 9.87 -8.56 2.36
N VAL A 172 9.91 -8.75 3.68
CA VAL A 172 11.14 -9.03 4.43
C VAL A 172 11.62 -10.49 4.36
N VAL A 173 10.94 -11.38 3.61
CA VAL A 173 11.27 -12.82 3.46
C VAL A 173 12.71 -13.13 3.04
N MET A 174 13.44 -12.16 2.50
CA MET A 174 14.84 -12.33 2.08
C MET A 174 15.87 -12.09 3.20
N LEU A 175 15.43 -11.79 4.43
CA LEU A 175 16.32 -11.65 5.58
C LEU A 175 17.26 -12.84 5.81
N PRO A 176 16.84 -14.12 5.72
CA PRO A 176 17.74 -15.25 5.96
C PRO A 176 18.97 -15.21 5.04
N VAL A 177 18.80 -14.79 3.78
CA VAL A 177 19.90 -14.63 2.82
C VAL A 177 20.87 -13.55 3.28
N VAL A 178 20.37 -12.42 3.76
CA VAL A 178 21.18 -11.34 4.31
C VAL A 178 21.94 -11.79 5.57
N LEU A 179 21.34 -12.62 6.43
CA LEU A 179 22.00 -13.19 7.60
C LEU A 179 23.15 -14.13 7.22
N LEU A 180 22.97 -14.97 6.18
CA LEU A 180 24.04 -15.80 5.64
C LEU A 180 25.19 -14.95 5.08
N LEU A 181 24.86 -13.89 4.34
CA LEU A 181 25.85 -12.92 3.82
C LEU A 181 26.59 -12.23 4.96
N ALA A 182 25.90 -11.89 6.05
CA ALA A 182 26.50 -11.24 7.22
C ALA A 182 27.44 -12.18 8.00
N ASP A 183 27.06 -13.46 8.14
CA ASP A 183 27.91 -14.49 8.74
C ASP A 183 29.17 -14.72 7.90
N TRP A 184 29.01 -14.85 6.58
CA TRP A 184 30.14 -14.95 5.65
C TRP A 184 31.04 -13.73 5.72
N TRP A 185 30.48 -12.53 5.77
CA TRP A 185 31.21 -11.27 5.91
C TRP A 185 32.06 -11.26 7.20
N ARG A 186 31.46 -11.56 8.36
CA ARG A 186 32.13 -11.46 9.67
C ARG A 186 33.10 -12.60 9.97
N ARG A 187 32.77 -13.83 9.55
CA ARG A 187 33.46 -15.06 10.01
C ARG A 187 34.13 -15.84 8.88
N GLY A 188 33.89 -15.47 7.62
CA GLY A 188 34.33 -16.24 6.46
C GLY A 188 33.63 -17.60 6.30
N ARG A 189 32.65 -17.92 7.15
CA ARG A 189 31.89 -19.18 7.14
C ARG A 189 30.41 -18.88 7.31
N VAL A 190 29.57 -19.79 6.81
CA VAL A 190 28.11 -19.67 6.85
C VAL A 190 27.56 -20.72 7.80
N ASN A 191 26.60 -20.35 8.67
CA ASN A 191 25.92 -21.29 9.56
C ASN A 191 24.46 -21.48 9.13
N ILE A 192 24.24 -22.44 8.22
CA ILE A 192 22.90 -22.78 7.70
C ILE A 192 21.94 -23.22 8.81
N TRP A 193 22.41 -23.99 9.79
CA TRP A 193 21.56 -24.53 10.86
C TRP A 193 20.96 -23.42 11.72
N ARG A 194 21.74 -22.39 12.04
CA ARG A 194 21.26 -21.23 12.81
C ARG A 194 20.21 -20.41 12.04
N THR A 195 20.27 -20.41 10.70
CA THR A 195 19.30 -19.70 9.84
C THR A 195 18.06 -20.52 9.49
N LEU A 196 18.05 -21.83 9.75
CA LEU A 196 16.95 -22.72 9.35
C LEU A 196 15.56 -22.24 9.83
N PRO A 197 15.37 -21.77 11.08
CA PRO A 197 14.08 -21.24 11.52
C PRO A 197 13.62 -20.01 10.72
N PHE A 198 14.57 -19.17 10.26
CA PHE A 198 14.25 -17.99 9.45
C PHE A 198 13.82 -18.41 8.04
N PHE A 199 14.47 -19.41 7.44
CA PHE A 199 14.03 -19.96 6.14
C PHE A 199 12.64 -20.61 6.24
N ALA A 200 12.37 -21.36 7.31
CA ALA A 200 11.05 -21.96 7.53
C ALA A 200 9.95 -20.89 7.63
N LEU A 201 10.16 -19.83 8.42
CA LEU A 201 9.23 -18.71 8.51
C LEU A 201 9.05 -17.98 7.18
N SER A 202 10.13 -17.78 6.42
CA SER A 202 10.08 -17.11 5.12
C SER A 202 9.29 -17.93 4.10
N ALA A 203 9.50 -19.25 4.07
CA ALA A 203 8.77 -20.15 3.19
C ALA A 203 7.27 -20.20 3.52
N ALA A 204 6.93 -20.27 4.82
CA ALA A 204 5.54 -20.25 5.27
C ALA A 204 4.83 -18.94 4.88
N MET A 205 5.47 -17.79 5.10
CA MET A 205 4.89 -16.50 4.75
C MET A 205 4.81 -16.27 3.24
N ALA A 206 5.81 -16.72 2.48
CA ALA A 206 5.78 -16.65 1.01
C ALA A 206 4.63 -17.49 0.44
N LEU A 207 4.43 -18.71 0.95
CA LEU A 207 3.31 -19.56 0.55
C LEU A 207 1.96 -18.90 0.87
N LEU A 208 1.81 -18.34 2.06
CA LEU A 208 0.59 -17.64 2.46
C LEU A 208 0.30 -16.44 1.55
N THR A 209 1.34 -15.67 1.20
CA THR A 209 1.22 -14.52 0.30
C THR A 209 0.82 -14.96 -1.11
N ILE A 210 1.38 -16.06 -1.61
CA ILE A 210 1.01 -16.62 -2.93
C ILE A 210 -0.46 -17.05 -2.95
N ILE A 211 -0.93 -17.72 -1.88
CA ILE A 211 -2.33 -18.16 -1.77
C ILE A 211 -3.29 -16.96 -1.77
N GLU A 212 -2.97 -15.92 -1.00
CA GLU A 212 -3.76 -14.69 -0.93
C GLU A 212 -3.78 -13.95 -2.27
N GLN A 213 -2.62 -13.76 -2.90
CA GLN A 213 -2.51 -13.08 -4.19
C GLN A 213 -3.23 -13.81 -5.32
N GLN A 214 -3.22 -15.15 -5.35
CA GLN A 214 -3.95 -15.90 -6.37
C GLN A 214 -5.45 -15.61 -6.34
N HIS A 215 -6.06 -15.42 -5.16
CA HIS A 215 -7.47 -15.09 -5.03
C HIS A 215 -7.81 -13.70 -5.60
N VAL A 216 -6.95 -12.71 -5.33
CA VAL A 216 -7.15 -11.32 -5.80
C VAL A 216 -6.84 -11.19 -7.29
N ILE A 217 -5.77 -11.81 -7.77
CA ILE A 217 -5.33 -11.72 -9.17
C ILE A 217 -6.32 -12.44 -10.11
N LEU A 218 -6.91 -13.57 -9.69
CA LEU A 218 -7.89 -14.29 -10.50
C LEU A 218 -9.23 -13.54 -10.67
N SER A 219 -9.56 -12.61 -9.78
CA SER A 219 -10.83 -11.85 -9.85
C SER A 219 -10.76 -10.59 -10.71
N ASP A 220 -9.56 -10.00 -10.89
CA ASP A 220 -9.36 -8.71 -11.58
C ASP A 220 -8.77 -8.82 -13.00
N GLY A 221 -8.80 -9.99 -13.64
CA GLY A 221 -8.43 -10.12 -15.05
C GLY A 221 -6.92 -10.01 -15.33
N ALA A 222 -6.11 -10.73 -14.56
CA ALA A 222 -4.64 -10.77 -14.58
C ALA A 222 -3.90 -10.93 -15.92
N ALA A 223 -4.58 -11.13 -17.04
CA ALA A 223 -3.93 -11.44 -18.32
C ALA A 223 -3.08 -10.27 -18.85
N GLU A 224 -3.46 -9.01 -18.57
CA GLU A 224 -2.86 -7.82 -19.21
C GLU A 224 -1.47 -7.42 -18.71
N TRP A 225 -1.06 -7.85 -17.51
CA TRP A 225 0.25 -7.51 -16.95
C TRP A 225 1.12 -8.71 -16.59
N ARG A 226 0.76 -9.89 -17.10
CA ARG A 226 1.60 -11.08 -16.98
C ARG A 226 2.78 -11.00 -17.93
N LEU A 227 3.97 -11.03 -17.34
CA LEU A 227 5.24 -11.10 -18.08
C LEU A 227 5.69 -12.56 -18.21
N SER A 228 6.29 -12.88 -19.36
CA SER A 228 7.03 -14.13 -19.56
C SER A 228 8.23 -14.19 -18.61
N TRP A 229 8.75 -15.40 -18.35
CA TRP A 229 9.94 -15.56 -17.51
C TRP A 229 11.16 -14.78 -18.03
N GLY A 230 11.32 -14.68 -19.36
CA GLY A 230 12.37 -13.87 -19.97
C GLY A 230 12.21 -12.39 -19.64
N GLU A 231 11.02 -11.83 -19.87
CA GLU A 231 10.72 -10.43 -19.55
C GLU A 231 10.88 -10.11 -18.06
N ARG A 232 10.55 -11.04 -17.16
CA ARG A 232 10.76 -10.86 -15.71
C ARG A 232 12.24 -10.71 -15.36
N CYS A 233 13.11 -11.55 -15.94
CA CYS A 233 14.55 -11.43 -15.75
C CYS A 233 15.09 -10.10 -16.29
N LEU A 234 14.62 -9.67 -17.46
CA LEU A 234 15.01 -8.38 -18.03
C LEU A 234 14.50 -7.20 -17.16
N LEU A 235 13.25 -7.26 -16.70
CA LEU A 235 12.66 -6.29 -15.79
C LEU A 235 13.47 -6.17 -14.50
N ALA A 236 13.83 -7.29 -13.88
CA ALA A 236 14.65 -7.32 -12.67
C ALA A 236 15.99 -6.59 -12.90
N GLY A 237 16.61 -6.80 -14.06
CA GLY A 237 17.81 -6.06 -14.47
C GLY A 237 17.61 -4.55 -14.52
N HIS A 238 16.51 -4.07 -15.11
CA HIS A 238 16.21 -2.63 -15.16
C HIS A 238 15.88 -2.06 -13.78
N ALA A 239 15.08 -2.78 -13.00
CA ALA A 239 14.64 -2.37 -11.68
C ALA A 239 15.84 -2.13 -10.73
N VAL A 240 16.84 -3.02 -10.74
CA VAL A 240 18.07 -2.84 -9.95
C VAL A 240 18.73 -1.49 -10.25
N TRP A 241 18.93 -1.16 -11.53
CA TRP A 241 19.56 0.11 -11.93
C TRP A 241 18.67 1.32 -11.72
N PHE A 242 17.35 1.18 -11.88
CA PHE A 242 16.39 2.21 -11.54
C PHE A 242 16.53 2.61 -10.06
N TYR A 243 16.52 1.63 -9.15
CA TYR A 243 16.64 1.90 -7.73
C TYR A 243 18.00 2.46 -7.33
N ILE A 244 19.10 1.98 -7.95
CA ILE A 244 20.43 2.60 -7.77
C ILE A 244 20.40 4.05 -8.26
N GLY A 245 19.82 4.30 -9.44
CA GLY A 245 19.68 5.63 -10.03
C GLY A 245 18.94 6.58 -9.10
N LYS A 246 17.80 6.17 -8.54
CA LYS A 246 17.02 6.99 -7.59
C LYS A 246 17.74 7.24 -6.26
N LEU A 247 18.69 6.39 -5.85
CA LEU A 247 19.54 6.63 -4.69
C LEU A 247 20.71 7.58 -4.97
N LEU A 248 21.18 7.65 -6.22
CA LEU A 248 22.25 8.57 -6.62
C LEU A 248 21.70 9.94 -7.00
N TRP A 249 20.52 9.97 -7.61
CA TRP A 249 19.85 11.15 -8.13
C TRP A 249 18.34 11.08 -7.86
N PRO A 250 17.88 11.51 -6.67
CA PRO A 250 16.47 11.44 -6.26
C PRO A 250 15.62 12.56 -6.89
N ALA A 251 15.72 12.74 -8.20
CA ALA A 251 14.86 13.64 -8.97
C ALA A 251 13.64 12.89 -9.52
N ASP A 252 12.57 13.64 -9.79
CA ASP A 252 11.32 13.14 -10.40
C ASP A 252 10.79 11.90 -9.67
N LEU A 253 10.81 11.94 -8.34
CA LEU A 253 10.12 10.96 -7.50
C LEU A 253 8.61 11.17 -7.66
N THR A 254 7.90 10.13 -8.08
CA THR A 254 6.47 10.18 -8.35
C THR A 254 5.79 8.98 -7.74
N PHE A 255 4.53 9.16 -7.33
CA PHE A 255 3.74 8.11 -6.70
C PHE A 255 3.47 6.93 -7.65
N VAL A 256 3.31 7.21 -8.95
CA VAL A 256 3.16 6.18 -9.98
C VAL A 256 4.07 6.50 -11.16
N TYR A 257 5.15 5.73 -11.30
CA TYR A 257 6.09 5.89 -12.41
C TYR A 257 5.48 5.46 -13.76
N PRO A 258 5.94 6.05 -14.88
CA PRO A 258 5.58 5.56 -16.21
C PRO A 258 5.98 4.09 -16.38
N ARG A 259 5.04 3.27 -16.84
CA ARG A 259 5.28 1.85 -17.07
C ARG A 259 6.19 1.67 -18.29
N TRP A 260 7.21 0.81 -18.15
CA TRP A 260 8.14 0.51 -19.24
C TRP A 260 7.48 -0.37 -20.30
N ALA A 261 7.62 0.00 -21.57
CA ALA A 261 7.05 -0.74 -22.69
C ALA A 261 7.99 -1.82 -23.26
N GLN A 262 9.31 -1.68 -23.05
CA GLN A 262 10.34 -2.55 -23.62
C GLN A 262 11.46 -2.79 -22.62
N PHE A 263 12.09 -3.97 -22.70
CA PHE A 263 13.21 -4.33 -21.85
C PHE A 263 14.44 -4.72 -22.69
N SER A 264 15.61 -4.17 -22.33
CA SER A 264 16.93 -4.56 -22.83
C SER A 264 17.62 -5.63 -21.96
N VAL A 265 18.49 -6.45 -22.57
CA VAL A 265 19.33 -7.42 -21.83
C VAL A 265 20.52 -6.76 -21.11
N TRP A 266 20.97 -5.59 -21.58
CA TRP A 266 22.18 -4.94 -21.08
C TRP A 266 22.13 -4.55 -19.60
N PRO A 267 21.01 -4.00 -19.05
CA PRO A 267 20.89 -3.75 -17.62
C PRO A 267 21.07 -5.01 -16.76
N LEU A 268 20.51 -6.14 -17.20
CA LEU A 268 20.69 -7.42 -16.51
C LEU A 268 22.15 -7.89 -16.55
N VAL A 269 22.78 -7.87 -17.72
CA VAL A 269 24.20 -8.23 -17.88
C VAL A 269 25.08 -7.33 -17.02
N ALA A 270 24.83 -6.02 -17.02
CA ALA A 270 25.56 -5.06 -16.21
C ALA A 270 25.38 -5.34 -14.71
N ALA A 271 24.17 -5.66 -14.25
CA ALA A 271 23.90 -5.96 -12.84
C ALA A 271 24.64 -7.22 -12.39
N VAL A 272 24.57 -8.30 -13.16
CA VAL A 272 25.29 -9.57 -12.90
C VAL A 272 26.81 -9.33 -12.89
N THR A 273 27.31 -8.58 -13.87
CA THR A 273 28.73 -8.24 -13.97
C THR A 273 29.18 -7.41 -12.77
N ALA A 274 28.39 -6.41 -12.35
CA ALA A 274 28.69 -5.58 -11.19
C ALA A 274 28.79 -6.42 -9.91
N VAL A 275 27.86 -7.35 -9.68
CA VAL A 275 27.90 -8.27 -8.54
C VAL A 275 29.16 -9.15 -8.59
N ALA A 276 29.47 -9.74 -9.75
CA ALA A 276 30.65 -10.59 -9.94
C ALA A 276 31.98 -9.85 -9.76
N VAL A 277 32.06 -8.60 -10.21
CA VAL A 277 33.22 -7.72 -10.01
C VAL A 277 33.34 -7.35 -8.53
N CYS A 278 32.23 -6.99 -7.87
CA CYS A 278 32.22 -6.64 -6.46
C CYS A 278 32.69 -7.78 -5.54
N TRP A 279 32.54 -9.06 -5.95
CA TRP A 279 33.04 -10.23 -5.22
C TRP A 279 34.51 -10.11 -4.80
N ARG A 280 35.34 -9.39 -5.56
CA ARG A 280 36.74 -9.13 -5.22
C ARG A 280 36.93 -8.26 -3.98
N TRP A 281 35.93 -7.45 -3.62
CA TRP A 281 35.92 -6.60 -2.43
C TRP A 281 34.80 -7.01 -1.51
N ARG A 282 35.09 -7.92 -0.58
CA ARG A 282 34.13 -8.49 0.39
C ARG A 282 33.13 -7.47 1.00
N PRO A 283 33.51 -6.26 1.47
CA PRO A 283 32.53 -5.32 2.03
C PRO A 283 31.58 -4.73 0.99
N VAL A 284 32.09 -4.47 -0.21
CA VAL A 284 31.28 -3.95 -1.33
C VAL A 284 30.33 -5.03 -1.81
N PHE A 285 30.82 -6.26 -1.97
CA PHE A 285 29.98 -7.42 -2.30
C PHE A 285 28.87 -7.61 -1.28
N PHE A 286 29.17 -7.57 0.02
CA PHE A 286 28.15 -7.71 1.07
C PHE A 286 27.03 -6.68 0.92
N GLY A 287 27.36 -5.40 0.73
CA GLY A 287 26.37 -4.33 0.52
C GLY A 287 25.55 -4.51 -0.76
N VAL A 288 26.19 -4.76 -1.91
CA VAL A 288 25.52 -4.94 -3.20
C VAL A 288 24.65 -6.21 -3.22
N ALA A 289 25.15 -7.33 -2.71
CA ALA A 289 24.41 -8.59 -2.66
C ALA A 289 23.21 -8.49 -1.70
N SER A 290 23.35 -7.79 -0.57
CA SER A 290 22.25 -7.56 0.37
C SER A 290 21.19 -6.63 -0.23
N PHE A 291 21.59 -5.60 -0.98
CA PHE A 291 20.67 -4.74 -1.74
C PHE A 291 19.84 -5.56 -2.74
N VAL A 292 20.50 -6.35 -3.59
CA VAL A 292 19.80 -7.19 -4.59
C VAL A 292 18.91 -8.23 -3.90
N ALA A 293 19.41 -8.90 -2.85
CA ALA A 293 18.64 -9.90 -2.12
C ALA A 293 17.36 -9.33 -1.52
N LEU A 294 17.42 -8.15 -0.89
CA LEU A 294 16.25 -7.50 -0.30
C LEU A 294 15.27 -6.96 -1.35
N LEU A 295 15.73 -6.70 -2.58
CA LEU A 295 14.86 -6.30 -3.70
C LEU A 295 14.12 -7.48 -4.33
N VAL A 296 14.60 -8.72 -4.24
CA VAL A 296 14.01 -9.89 -4.93
C VAL A 296 12.47 -9.96 -4.86
N PRO A 297 11.80 -9.72 -3.72
CA PRO A 297 10.34 -9.79 -3.63
C PRO A 297 9.61 -8.79 -4.54
N VAL A 298 10.27 -7.72 -4.97
CA VAL A 298 9.73 -6.61 -5.77
C VAL A 298 10.42 -6.43 -7.12
N LEU A 299 11.38 -7.29 -7.49
CA LEU A 299 12.07 -7.24 -8.79
C LEU A 299 11.22 -7.73 -9.98
N GLY A 300 10.05 -8.32 -9.69
CA GLY A 300 9.09 -8.73 -10.72
C GLY A 300 9.14 -10.21 -11.12
N PHE A 301 9.78 -11.06 -10.32
CA PHE A 301 9.74 -12.51 -10.49
C PHE A 301 8.34 -13.13 -10.26
N TRP A 302 7.43 -12.36 -9.65
CA TRP A 302 6.05 -12.75 -9.36
C TRP A 302 5.10 -11.61 -9.77
N ASP A 303 3.82 -11.94 -9.95
CA ASP A 303 2.79 -10.93 -10.21
C ASP A 303 2.47 -10.17 -8.93
N ILE A 304 2.71 -8.86 -8.96
CA ILE A 304 2.37 -7.95 -7.86
C ILE A 304 1.23 -7.08 -8.36
N TYR A 305 0.16 -6.93 -7.57
CA TYR A 305 -1.01 -6.13 -7.97
C TYR A 305 -0.63 -4.73 -8.50
N TYR A 306 0.29 -4.06 -7.81
CA TYR A 306 0.77 -2.72 -8.19
C TYR A 306 1.39 -2.65 -9.60
N PHE A 307 1.86 -3.77 -10.17
CA PHE A 307 2.43 -3.81 -11.52
C PHE A 307 1.43 -3.52 -12.64
N ARG A 308 0.13 -3.54 -12.34
CA ARG A 308 -0.89 -3.00 -13.25
C ARG A 308 -0.67 -1.50 -13.54
N TYR A 309 -0.08 -0.77 -12.59
CA TYR A 309 0.18 0.67 -12.68
C TYR A 309 1.63 0.98 -13.06
N SER A 310 2.59 0.40 -12.33
CA SER A 310 4.02 0.60 -12.53
C SER A 310 4.83 -0.59 -12.03
N PHE A 311 5.97 -0.89 -12.67
CA PHE A 311 6.88 -1.96 -12.23
C PHE A 311 7.79 -1.56 -11.06
N VAL A 312 7.82 -0.27 -10.71
CA VAL A 312 8.70 0.29 -9.69
C VAL A 312 7.96 1.33 -8.85
N ALA A 313 8.34 1.47 -7.59
CA ALA A 313 7.81 2.44 -6.63
C ALA A 313 8.89 2.82 -5.61
N ASP A 314 8.85 4.02 -5.03
CA ASP A 314 9.90 4.48 -4.12
C ASP A 314 9.91 3.65 -2.83
N HIS A 315 8.72 3.34 -2.31
CA HIS A 315 8.55 2.54 -1.10
C HIS A 315 9.12 1.11 -1.20
N PHE A 316 9.29 0.56 -2.41
CA PHE A 316 9.98 -0.72 -2.63
C PHE A 316 11.48 -0.65 -2.30
N ASN A 317 12.07 0.54 -2.34
CA ASN A 317 13.49 0.76 -2.10
C ASN A 317 13.81 1.10 -0.64
N TYR A 318 12.80 1.24 0.24
CA TYR A 318 12.98 1.64 1.64
C TYR A 318 13.93 0.70 2.40
N LEU A 319 13.68 -0.61 2.32
CA LEU A 319 14.49 -1.62 2.99
C LEU A 319 15.85 -1.89 2.30
N PRO A 320 15.92 -2.12 0.98
CA PRO A 320 17.18 -2.47 0.32
C PRO A 320 18.22 -1.35 0.34
N SER A 321 17.77 -0.09 0.20
CA SER A 321 18.66 1.08 0.10
C SER A 321 19.65 1.23 1.26
N MET A 322 19.30 0.74 2.47
CA MET A 322 20.20 0.71 3.63
C MET A 322 21.55 0.08 3.29
N ALA A 323 21.56 -0.99 2.50
CA ALA A 323 22.76 -1.74 2.18
C ALA A 323 23.72 -0.98 1.25
N LEU A 324 23.20 -0.20 0.29
CA LEU A 324 24.03 0.63 -0.59
C LEU A 324 24.45 1.94 0.07
N LEU A 325 23.54 2.62 0.78
CA LEU A 325 23.87 3.86 1.48
C LEU A 325 24.89 3.64 2.60
N ALA A 326 24.96 2.44 3.18
CA ALA A 326 26.02 2.04 4.10
C ALA A 326 27.44 2.06 3.48
N LEU A 327 27.56 1.93 2.16
CA LEU A 327 28.85 1.98 1.46
C LEU A 327 29.34 3.41 1.22
N VAL A 328 28.44 4.40 1.18
CA VAL A 328 28.77 5.78 0.79
C VAL A 328 29.85 6.40 1.67
N PRO A 329 29.76 6.39 3.03
CA PRO A 329 30.80 6.98 3.86
C PRO A 329 32.16 6.27 3.73
N ALA A 330 32.15 4.95 3.48
CA ALA A 330 33.36 4.16 3.30
C ALA A 330 34.08 4.50 1.99
N VAL A 331 33.35 4.80 0.92
CA VAL A 331 33.89 5.25 -0.38
C VAL A 331 34.34 6.72 -0.29
N ALA A 332 33.51 7.60 0.27
CA ALA A 332 33.82 9.02 0.41
C ALA A 332 35.14 9.25 1.17
N GLY A 333 35.40 8.45 2.21
CA GLY A 333 36.63 8.50 2.99
C GLY A 333 37.91 8.12 2.24
N ARG A 334 37.80 7.50 1.06
CA ARG A 334 38.94 7.21 0.17
C ARG A 334 39.22 8.32 -0.84
N VAL A 335 38.17 9.04 -1.25
CA VAL A 335 38.23 10.10 -2.27
C VAL A 335 38.69 11.41 -1.66
N VAL A 336 38.01 11.87 -0.61
CA VAL A 336 38.36 13.11 0.09
C VAL A 336 39.22 12.74 1.29
N ARG A 337 40.52 13.06 1.26
CA ARG A 337 41.44 12.69 2.36
C ARG A 337 41.40 13.66 3.54
N ASP A 338 41.02 14.92 3.31
CA ASP A 338 40.93 15.93 4.37
C ASP A 338 39.65 15.76 5.22
N ARG A 339 39.83 15.75 6.55
CA ARG A 339 38.74 15.59 7.52
C ARG A 339 37.79 16.78 7.53
N ARG A 340 38.27 18.00 7.28
CA ARG A 340 37.40 19.19 7.24
C ARG A 340 36.53 19.17 5.98
N GLY A 341 37.11 18.85 4.82
CA GLY A 341 36.39 18.63 3.57
C GLY A 341 35.34 17.52 3.68
N GLN A 342 35.66 16.37 4.28
CA GLN A 342 34.69 15.29 4.51
C GLN A 342 33.48 15.74 5.36
N ARG A 343 33.72 16.53 6.41
CA ARG A 343 32.64 17.05 7.27
C ARG A 343 31.73 18.01 6.53
N TRP A 344 32.28 18.95 5.76
CA TRP A 344 31.49 19.88 4.95
C TRP A 344 30.70 19.18 3.86
N LEU A 345 31.31 18.23 3.15
CA LEU A 345 30.64 17.43 2.13
C LEU A 345 29.47 16.66 2.74
N THR A 346 29.69 16.01 3.89
CA THR A 346 28.65 15.26 4.59
C THR A 346 27.52 16.18 5.05
N ALA A 347 27.85 17.31 5.71
CA ALA A 347 26.84 18.24 6.20
C ALA A 347 26.01 18.82 5.04
N SER A 348 26.66 19.24 3.95
CA SER A 348 25.98 19.78 2.77
C SER A 348 25.08 18.75 2.10
N GLY A 349 25.56 17.50 1.99
CA GLY A 349 24.75 16.40 1.46
C GLY A 349 23.53 16.09 2.32
N LEU A 350 23.68 16.07 3.65
CA LEU A 350 22.55 15.84 4.56
C LEU A 350 21.54 16.99 4.53
N VAL A 351 22.00 18.25 4.41
CA VAL A 351 21.11 19.41 4.24
C VAL A 351 20.36 19.33 2.92
N ALA A 352 21.05 19.04 1.81
CA ALA A 352 20.44 18.91 0.50
C ALA A 352 19.39 17.79 0.47
N LEU A 353 19.72 16.61 0.98
CA LEU A 353 18.77 15.49 1.11
C LEU A 353 17.60 15.85 2.03
N GLY A 354 17.87 16.55 3.14
CA GLY A 354 16.82 17.01 4.06
C GLY A 354 15.83 17.99 3.42
N VAL A 355 16.32 18.94 2.61
CA VAL A 355 15.46 19.88 1.85
C VAL A 355 14.61 19.14 0.81
N LEU A 356 15.22 18.22 0.05
CA LEU A 356 14.50 17.41 -0.93
C LEU A 356 13.45 16.52 -0.27
N THR A 357 13.77 15.94 0.88
CA THR A 357 12.83 15.12 1.68
C THR A 357 11.68 15.95 2.20
N TRP A 358 11.94 17.15 2.72
CA TRP A 358 10.89 18.07 3.15
C TRP A 358 9.93 18.41 2.00
N GLN A 359 10.47 18.76 0.83
CA GLN A 359 9.67 19.09 -0.35
C GLN A 359 8.83 17.90 -0.81
N GLN A 360 9.45 16.72 -0.93
CA GLN A 360 8.77 15.50 -1.36
C GLN A 360 7.70 15.07 -0.35
N THR A 361 7.91 15.31 0.95
CA THR A 361 6.92 15.01 2.00
C THR A 361 5.64 15.81 1.82
N GLY A 362 5.74 17.05 1.34
CA GLY A 362 4.59 17.91 1.07
C GLY A 362 3.60 17.35 0.03
N ILE A 363 4.04 16.43 -0.85
CA ILE A 363 3.18 15.82 -1.87
C ILE A 363 2.10 14.92 -1.25
N PHE A 364 2.38 14.33 -0.07
CA PHE A 364 1.47 13.44 0.64
C PHE A 364 0.50 14.18 1.58
N HIS A 365 0.33 15.50 1.40
CA HIS A 365 -0.56 16.30 2.23
C HIS A 365 -2.03 15.91 2.07
N ASP A 366 -2.48 15.70 0.83
CA ASP A 366 -3.84 15.28 0.52
C ASP A 366 -3.91 14.60 -0.85
N SER A 367 -5.05 13.98 -1.15
CA SER A 367 -5.24 13.21 -2.39
C SER A 367 -5.09 14.09 -3.64
N ARG A 368 -5.53 15.35 -3.60
CA ARG A 368 -5.45 16.23 -4.76
C ARG A 368 -4.00 16.57 -5.08
N THR A 369 -3.24 17.02 -4.09
CA THR A 369 -1.81 17.33 -4.23
C THR A 369 -1.03 16.12 -4.74
N LEU A 370 -1.31 14.92 -4.21
CA LEU A 370 -0.67 13.68 -4.64
C LEU A 370 -0.93 13.37 -6.12
N TRP A 371 -2.18 13.46 -6.57
CA TRP A 371 -2.54 13.13 -7.95
C TRP A 371 -2.13 14.22 -8.96
N GLU A 372 -2.21 15.50 -8.58
CA GLU A 372 -1.71 16.61 -9.40
C GLU A 372 -0.19 16.49 -9.64
N ASP A 373 0.60 16.20 -8.60
CA ASP A 373 2.04 15.95 -8.73
C ASP A 373 2.33 14.70 -9.58
N THR A 374 1.56 13.62 -9.36
CA THR A 374 1.69 12.39 -10.15
C THR A 374 1.45 12.65 -11.63
N LEU A 375 0.41 13.43 -11.99
CA LEU A 375 0.10 13.76 -13.38
C LEU A 375 1.09 14.76 -13.99
N ALA A 376 1.68 15.65 -13.19
CA ALA A 376 2.76 16.54 -13.65
C ALA A 376 4.00 15.74 -14.11
N LYS A 377 4.31 14.62 -13.43
CA LYS A 377 5.47 13.77 -13.72
C LYS A 377 5.14 12.57 -14.63
N ASN A 378 3.90 12.13 -14.64
CA ASN A 378 3.39 11.01 -15.44
C ASN A 378 1.97 11.32 -15.98
N PRO A 379 1.85 12.15 -17.04
CA PRO A 379 0.55 12.52 -17.61
C PRO A 379 -0.25 11.34 -18.19
N ALA A 380 0.41 10.21 -18.47
CA ALA A 380 -0.24 9.01 -18.98
C ALA A 380 -0.78 8.09 -17.86
N CYS A 381 -0.74 8.52 -16.60
CA CYS A 381 -1.24 7.74 -15.48
C CYS A 381 -2.78 7.76 -15.44
N TRP A 382 -3.40 6.82 -16.15
CA TRP A 382 -4.86 6.64 -16.18
C TRP A 382 -5.49 6.53 -14.78
N MET A 383 -4.80 5.90 -13.83
CA MET A 383 -5.29 5.75 -12.45
C MET A 383 -5.30 7.10 -11.71
N ALA A 384 -4.26 7.92 -11.88
CA ALA A 384 -4.21 9.26 -11.29
C ALA A 384 -5.29 10.17 -11.88
N HIS A 385 -5.60 10.06 -13.18
CA HIS A 385 -6.75 10.76 -13.77
C HIS A 385 -8.07 10.34 -13.08
N ASN A 386 -8.32 9.04 -12.92
CA ASN A 386 -9.52 8.58 -12.23
C ASN A 386 -9.61 9.11 -10.79
N ASN A 387 -8.54 8.98 -10.02
CA ASN A 387 -8.54 9.35 -8.60
C ASN A 387 -8.59 10.87 -8.38
N LEU A 388 -7.95 11.66 -9.25
CA LEU A 388 -8.11 13.11 -9.26
C LEU A 388 -9.54 13.50 -9.63
N GLY A 389 -10.14 12.81 -10.61
CA GLY A 389 -11.56 12.97 -10.95
C GLY A 389 -12.48 12.76 -9.75
N THR A 390 -12.29 11.66 -9.01
CA THR A 390 -13.04 11.37 -7.77
C THR A 390 -12.83 12.43 -6.70
N THR A 391 -11.62 12.96 -6.59
CA THR A 391 -11.30 14.03 -5.64
C THR A 391 -12.02 15.33 -6.01
N LEU A 392 -11.96 15.73 -7.28
CA LEU A 392 -12.64 16.92 -7.81
C LEU A 392 -14.17 16.81 -7.72
N GLU A 393 -14.73 15.62 -7.92
CA GLU A 393 -16.15 15.36 -7.70
C GLU A 393 -16.56 15.61 -6.24
N ARG A 394 -15.76 15.15 -5.27
CA ARG A 394 -16.02 15.42 -3.84
C ARG A 394 -15.92 16.90 -3.49
N GLU A 395 -15.11 17.67 -4.24
CA GLU A 395 -15.01 19.13 -4.16
C GLU A 395 -16.15 19.86 -4.91
N GLY A 396 -17.05 19.15 -5.60
CA GLY A 396 -18.14 19.73 -6.39
C GLY A 396 -17.72 20.27 -7.76
N ARG A 397 -16.50 19.95 -8.23
CA ARG A 397 -15.95 20.39 -9.53
C ARG A 397 -16.27 19.38 -10.63
N ASP A 398 -17.56 19.11 -10.82
CA ASP A 398 -18.05 18.01 -11.66
C ASP A 398 -17.56 18.06 -13.12
N ARG A 399 -17.46 19.24 -13.73
CA ARG A 399 -16.98 19.39 -15.12
C ARG A 399 -15.53 18.94 -15.28
N GLU A 400 -14.68 19.29 -14.33
CA GLU A 400 -13.26 18.91 -14.35
C GLU A 400 -13.10 17.44 -14.02
N ALA A 401 -13.87 16.92 -13.05
CA ALA A 401 -13.93 15.50 -12.76
C ALA A 401 -14.25 14.66 -14.00
N MET A 402 -15.30 15.04 -14.74
CA MET A 402 -15.67 14.36 -16.00
C MET A 402 -14.57 14.42 -17.06
N ALA A 403 -13.82 15.52 -17.16
CA ALA A 403 -12.70 15.62 -18.10
C ALA A 403 -11.57 14.64 -17.74
N HIS A 404 -11.27 14.51 -16.44
CA HIS A 404 -10.31 13.52 -15.96
C HIS A 404 -10.79 12.09 -16.17
N TYR A 405 -12.06 11.76 -15.89
CA TYR A 405 -12.62 10.43 -16.19
C TYR A 405 -12.52 10.08 -17.67
N ARG A 406 -12.86 11.01 -18.58
CA ARG A 406 -12.70 10.81 -20.03
C ARG A 406 -11.26 10.60 -20.45
N THR A 407 -10.32 11.34 -19.85
CA THR A 407 -8.89 11.16 -20.13
C THR A 407 -8.41 9.79 -19.65
N ALA A 408 -8.85 9.34 -18.46
CA ALA A 408 -8.56 7.99 -17.98
C ALA A 408 -9.06 6.92 -18.96
N LEU A 409 -10.28 7.07 -19.51
CA LEU A 409 -10.85 6.17 -20.52
C LEU A 409 -10.14 6.23 -21.87
N GLN A 410 -9.62 7.38 -22.27
CA GLN A 410 -8.78 7.48 -23.48
C GLN A 410 -7.46 6.73 -23.32
N LEU A 411 -6.83 6.83 -22.13
CA LEU A 411 -5.57 6.16 -21.82
C LEU A 411 -5.74 4.66 -21.56
N LYS A 412 -6.87 4.26 -20.94
CA LYS A 412 -7.20 2.87 -20.63
C LYS A 412 -8.71 2.61 -20.79
N PRO A 413 -9.18 2.24 -22.00
CA PRO A 413 -10.61 2.04 -22.30
C PRO A 413 -11.27 0.86 -21.57
N ASP A 414 -10.48 -0.08 -21.07
CA ASP A 414 -10.91 -1.26 -20.31
C ASP A 414 -10.80 -1.04 -18.78
N TYR A 415 -10.75 0.21 -18.32
CA TYR A 415 -10.81 0.55 -16.90
C TYR A 415 -12.26 0.81 -16.47
N ALA A 416 -12.81 -0.05 -15.61
CA ALA A 416 -14.22 -0.02 -15.23
C ALA A 416 -14.63 1.18 -14.32
N ASP A 417 -13.75 1.64 -13.42
CA ASP A 417 -14.10 2.67 -12.43
C ASP A 417 -14.47 4.01 -13.08
N PRO A 418 -13.70 4.55 -14.06
CA PRO A 418 -14.06 5.80 -14.72
C PRO A 418 -15.40 5.74 -15.46
N HIS A 419 -15.77 4.59 -16.04
CA HIS A 419 -17.09 4.39 -16.65
C HIS A 419 -18.19 4.54 -15.59
N SER A 420 -18.04 3.87 -14.44
CA SER A 420 -19.02 3.98 -13.34
C SER A 420 -19.11 5.40 -12.79
N ASN A 421 -17.97 6.08 -12.63
CA ASN A 421 -17.90 7.44 -12.13
C ASN A 421 -18.51 8.44 -13.12
N LEU A 422 -18.25 8.28 -14.42
CA LEU A 422 -18.87 9.08 -15.47
C LEU A 422 -20.39 8.85 -15.52
N GLY A 423 -20.84 7.61 -15.35
CA GLY A 423 -22.25 7.26 -15.20
C GLY A 423 -22.91 7.99 -14.03
N ASN A 424 -22.25 8.05 -12.86
CA ASN A 424 -22.76 8.77 -11.70
C ASN A 424 -22.96 10.26 -12.02
N GLN A 425 -22.00 10.87 -12.71
CA GLN A 425 -22.07 12.28 -13.12
C GLN A 425 -23.19 12.55 -14.13
N LEU A 426 -23.37 11.65 -15.10
CA LEU A 426 -24.44 11.73 -16.08
C LEU A 426 -25.83 11.60 -15.43
N VAL A 427 -25.99 10.73 -14.42
CA VAL A 427 -27.22 10.65 -13.62
C VAL A 427 -27.52 11.97 -12.92
N ARG A 428 -26.52 12.63 -12.33
CA ARG A 428 -26.70 13.95 -11.68
C ARG A 428 -27.13 15.03 -12.67
N GLN A 429 -26.71 14.92 -13.93
CA GLN A 429 -27.11 15.81 -15.02
C GLN A 429 -28.46 15.44 -15.66
N GLY A 430 -29.13 14.38 -15.20
CA GLY A 430 -30.38 13.89 -15.78
C GLY A 430 -30.22 13.13 -17.11
N ARG A 431 -28.98 12.85 -17.53
CA ARG A 431 -28.64 12.15 -18.79
C ARG A 431 -28.63 10.64 -18.55
N LEU A 432 -29.80 10.10 -18.23
CA LEU A 432 -29.94 8.73 -17.72
C LEU A 432 -29.54 7.68 -18.77
N GLU A 433 -29.93 7.84 -20.03
CA GLU A 433 -29.61 6.88 -21.10
C GLU A 433 -28.10 6.76 -21.31
N GLU A 434 -27.38 7.87 -21.34
CA GLU A 434 -25.92 7.87 -21.44
C GLU A 434 -25.28 7.23 -20.22
N ALA A 435 -25.80 7.49 -19.02
CA ALA A 435 -25.32 6.83 -17.81
C ALA A 435 -25.50 5.30 -17.88
N LEU A 436 -26.63 4.81 -18.41
CA LEU A 436 -26.85 3.38 -18.59
C LEU A 436 -25.81 2.75 -19.53
N THR A 437 -25.41 3.44 -20.60
CA THR A 437 -24.35 2.99 -21.52
C THR A 437 -23.00 2.87 -20.79
N GLU A 438 -22.65 3.86 -19.98
CA GLU A 438 -21.41 3.85 -19.20
C GLU A 438 -21.39 2.71 -18.17
N TYR A 439 -22.47 2.55 -17.39
CA TYR A 439 -22.57 1.44 -16.43
C TYR A 439 -22.58 0.07 -17.10
N CYS A 440 -23.25 -0.07 -18.24
CA CYS A 440 -23.24 -1.32 -19.01
C CYS A 440 -21.82 -1.67 -19.45
N THR A 441 -21.03 -0.67 -19.87
CA THR A 441 -19.63 -0.85 -20.22
C THR A 441 -18.79 -1.25 -19.01
N ALA A 442 -18.96 -0.58 -17.87
CA ALA A 442 -18.30 -0.95 -16.62
C ALA A 442 -18.61 -2.39 -16.20
N LEU A 443 -19.88 -2.81 -16.29
CA LEU A 443 -20.32 -4.17 -15.95
C LEU A 443 -19.90 -5.22 -16.99
N ARG A 444 -19.66 -4.83 -18.25
CA ARG A 444 -19.06 -5.72 -19.25
C ARG A 444 -17.59 -5.99 -18.92
N ILE A 445 -16.86 -4.98 -18.45
CA ILE A 445 -15.46 -5.09 -18.06
C ILE A 445 -15.33 -5.84 -16.73
N GLN A 446 -16.12 -5.46 -15.72
CA GLN A 446 -16.11 -6.07 -14.39
C GLN A 446 -17.52 -6.53 -13.97
N PRO A 447 -17.96 -7.73 -14.41
CA PRO A 447 -19.32 -8.23 -14.15
C PRO A 447 -19.67 -8.41 -12.68
N GLN A 448 -18.67 -8.57 -11.81
CA GLN A 448 -18.85 -8.80 -10.38
C GLN A 448 -18.89 -7.50 -9.55
N SER A 449 -18.78 -6.33 -10.20
CA SER A 449 -18.81 -5.05 -9.48
C SER A 449 -20.20 -4.79 -8.89
N SER A 450 -20.33 -4.97 -7.57
CA SER A 450 -21.58 -4.70 -6.83
C SER A 450 -21.96 -3.22 -6.90
N GLN A 451 -20.98 -2.32 -6.77
CA GLN A 451 -21.22 -0.88 -6.81
C GLN A 451 -21.72 -0.41 -8.18
N ALA A 452 -21.06 -0.83 -9.28
CA ALA A 452 -21.50 -0.47 -10.62
C ALA A 452 -22.90 -1.01 -10.91
N ARG A 453 -23.21 -2.24 -10.46
CA ARG A 453 -24.52 -2.86 -10.63
C ARG A 453 -25.61 -2.15 -9.84
N TYR A 454 -25.30 -1.72 -8.62
CA TYR A 454 -26.20 -0.93 -7.79
C TYR A 454 -26.55 0.41 -8.46
N ASN A 455 -25.53 1.14 -8.93
CA ASN A 455 -25.72 2.43 -9.59
C ASN A 455 -26.49 2.28 -10.92
N TYR A 456 -26.23 1.20 -11.66
CA TYR A 456 -26.99 0.85 -12.85
C TYR A 456 -28.47 0.60 -12.55
N ALA A 457 -28.77 -0.19 -11.51
CA ALA A 457 -30.13 -0.47 -11.08
C ALA A 457 -30.87 0.81 -10.64
N ILE A 458 -30.20 1.71 -9.91
CA ILE A 458 -30.74 3.02 -9.54
C ILE A 458 -31.09 3.85 -10.79
N ALA A 459 -30.17 3.91 -11.76
CA ALA A 459 -30.41 4.65 -13.00
C ALA A 459 -31.61 4.10 -13.78
N LEU A 460 -31.76 2.77 -13.84
CA LEU A 460 -32.93 2.11 -14.44
C LEU A 460 -34.23 2.47 -13.71
N THR A 461 -34.23 2.46 -12.37
CA THR A 461 -35.39 2.88 -11.57
C THR A 461 -35.78 4.33 -11.87
N LYS A 462 -34.81 5.24 -11.95
CA LYS A 462 -35.05 6.66 -12.28
C LYS A 462 -35.62 6.86 -13.69
N LEU A 463 -35.24 6.00 -14.63
CA LEU A 463 -35.77 6.01 -16.00
C LEU A 463 -37.14 5.32 -16.13
N GLY A 464 -37.66 4.72 -15.06
CA GLY A 464 -38.93 3.99 -15.07
C GLY A 464 -38.84 2.56 -15.63
N ARG A 465 -37.63 2.06 -15.95
CA ARG A 465 -37.39 0.68 -16.43
C ARG A 465 -37.37 -0.30 -15.25
N MET A 466 -38.52 -0.47 -14.61
CA MET A 466 -38.61 -1.14 -13.32
C MET A 466 -38.26 -2.64 -13.37
N ASP A 467 -38.69 -3.36 -14.41
CA ASP A 467 -38.37 -4.79 -14.57
C ASP A 467 -36.87 -5.03 -14.69
N ASP A 468 -36.18 -4.18 -15.45
CA ASP A 468 -34.73 -4.25 -15.60
C ASP A 468 -34.02 -3.93 -14.29
N ALA A 469 -34.48 -2.90 -13.57
CA ALA A 469 -33.91 -2.51 -12.28
C ALA A 469 -34.02 -3.66 -11.25
N ILE A 470 -35.20 -4.29 -11.14
CA ILE A 470 -35.44 -5.44 -10.25
C ILE A 470 -34.45 -6.56 -10.55
N ARG A 471 -34.28 -6.91 -11.83
CA ARG A 471 -33.33 -7.95 -12.25
C ARG A 471 -31.90 -7.62 -11.84
N GLN A 472 -31.48 -6.36 -11.98
CA GLN A 472 -30.13 -5.95 -11.60
C GLN A 472 -29.92 -5.97 -10.08
N TYR A 473 -30.90 -5.57 -9.28
CA TYR A 473 -30.85 -5.71 -7.83
C TYR A 473 -30.79 -7.18 -7.41
N GLU A 474 -31.57 -8.06 -8.04
CA GLU A 474 -31.55 -9.50 -7.75
C GLU A 474 -30.18 -10.11 -8.05
N ILE A 475 -29.57 -9.78 -9.20
CA ILE A 475 -28.20 -10.23 -9.52
C ILE A 475 -27.20 -9.68 -8.51
N LEU A 476 -27.31 -8.40 -8.13
CA LEU A 476 -26.45 -7.81 -7.11
C LEU A 476 -26.56 -8.60 -5.80
N LEU A 477 -27.76 -8.94 -5.36
CA LEU A 477 -27.98 -9.67 -4.11
C LEU A 477 -27.55 -11.14 -4.19
N GLN A 478 -27.40 -11.72 -5.38
CA GLN A 478 -26.72 -13.01 -5.57
C GLN A 478 -25.21 -12.89 -5.35
N ILE A 479 -24.62 -11.78 -5.79
CA ILE A 479 -23.17 -11.49 -5.64
C ILE A 479 -22.86 -11.08 -4.19
N ASN A 480 -23.67 -10.18 -3.62
CA ASN A 480 -23.55 -9.67 -2.27
C ASN A 480 -24.90 -9.72 -1.53
N PRO A 481 -25.21 -10.84 -0.86
CA PRO A 481 -26.46 -11.02 -0.13
C PRO A 481 -26.68 -10.05 1.04
N HIS A 482 -25.62 -9.40 1.51
CA HIS A 482 -25.63 -8.53 2.70
C HIS A 482 -25.75 -7.04 2.36
N HIS A 483 -26.03 -6.69 1.10
CA HIS A 483 -26.17 -5.29 0.67
C HIS A 483 -27.53 -4.69 1.08
N ALA A 484 -27.58 -4.05 2.25
CA ALA A 484 -28.81 -3.51 2.83
C ALA A 484 -29.56 -2.55 1.89
N ASP A 485 -28.86 -1.61 1.26
CA ASP A 485 -29.51 -0.62 0.38
C ASP A 485 -30.10 -1.22 -0.90
N ALA A 486 -29.52 -2.32 -1.39
CA ALA A 486 -30.04 -3.02 -2.55
C ALA A 486 -31.34 -3.77 -2.21
N HIS A 487 -31.41 -4.39 -1.02
CA HIS A 487 -32.66 -4.94 -0.50
C HIS A 487 -33.73 -3.85 -0.35
N PHE A 488 -33.38 -2.70 0.22
CA PHE A 488 -34.31 -1.59 0.39
C PHE A 488 -34.85 -1.07 -0.96
N ASN A 489 -33.96 -0.76 -1.91
CA ASN A 489 -34.37 -0.24 -3.22
C ASN A 489 -35.13 -1.28 -4.06
N LEU A 490 -34.78 -2.57 -3.94
CA LEU A 490 -35.56 -3.64 -4.55
C LEU A 490 -36.97 -3.72 -3.95
N GLY A 491 -37.11 -3.58 -2.63
CA GLY A 491 -38.42 -3.48 -1.96
C GLY A 491 -39.26 -2.32 -2.51
N MET A 492 -38.64 -1.14 -2.69
CA MET A 492 -39.30 0.03 -3.28
C MET A 492 -39.73 -0.22 -4.73
N ALA A 493 -38.87 -0.83 -5.55
CA ALA A 493 -39.19 -1.19 -6.92
C ALA A 493 -40.36 -2.19 -7.00
N LEU A 494 -40.41 -3.17 -6.09
CA LEU A 494 -41.48 -4.17 -6.01
C LEU A 494 -42.82 -3.58 -5.58
N ILE A 495 -42.83 -2.57 -4.70
CA ILE A 495 -44.06 -1.83 -4.36
C ILE A 495 -44.67 -1.22 -5.62
N GLN A 496 -43.85 -0.60 -6.48
CA GLN A 496 -44.35 0.04 -7.71
C GLN A 496 -44.97 -0.95 -8.69
N GLN A 497 -44.60 -2.23 -8.60
CA GLN A 497 -45.21 -3.33 -9.35
C GLN A 497 -46.35 -4.05 -8.60
N ASN A 498 -46.81 -3.52 -7.47
CA ASN A 498 -47.81 -4.14 -6.59
C ASN A 498 -47.42 -5.52 -6.03
N ARG A 499 -46.11 -5.84 -5.99
CA ARG A 499 -45.58 -7.11 -5.46
C ARG A 499 -45.30 -7.02 -3.96
N TYR A 500 -46.36 -6.79 -3.19
CA TYR A 500 -46.28 -6.42 -1.76
C TYR A 500 -45.63 -7.49 -0.87
N GLU A 501 -45.91 -8.79 -1.06
CA GLU A 501 -45.27 -9.85 -0.26
C GLU A 501 -43.76 -9.92 -0.47
N ALA A 502 -43.31 -9.86 -1.73
CA ALA A 502 -41.89 -9.84 -2.05
C ALA A 502 -41.21 -8.57 -1.49
N ALA A 503 -41.88 -7.42 -1.58
CA ALA A 503 -41.38 -6.17 -1.00
C ALA A 503 -41.20 -6.27 0.52
N ALA A 504 -42.16 -6.85 1.24
CA ALA A 504 -42.07 -7.05 2.69
C ALA A 504 -40.85 -7.90 3.06
N ALA A 505 -40.59 -9.00 2.34
CA ALA A 505 -39.41 -9.83 2.57
C ALA A 505 -38.10 -9.04 2.40
N ARG A 506 -37.99 -8.22 1.34
CA ARG A 506 -36.81 -7.40 1.09
C ARG A 506 -36.61 -6.31 2.15
N PHE A 507 -37.66 -5.62 2.59
CA PHE A 507 -37.53 -4.65 3.68
C PHE A 507 -37.16 -5.29 5.01
N ALA A 508 -37.63 -6.50 5.28
CA ALA A 508 -37.22 -7.26 6.47
C ALA A 508 -35.73 -7.60 6.43
N ASP A 509 -35.20 -8.02 5.28
CA ASP A 509 -33.76 -8.24 5.09
C ASP A 509 -32.95 -6.94 5.23
N ALA A 510 -33.37 -5.85 4.59
CA ALA A 510 -32.74 -4.53 4.73
C ALA A 510 -32.70 -4.07 6.20
N TYR A 511 -33.82 -4.22 6.92
CA TYR A 511 -33.90 -3.88 8.34
C TYR A 511 -33.02 -4.77 9.20
N ARG A 512 -32.98 -6.08 8.94
CA ARG A 512 -32.12 -7.02 9.66
C ARG A 512 -30.63 -6.71 9.47
N LEU A 513 -30.23 -6.30 8.27
CA LEU A 513 -28.83 -6.04 7.92
C LEU A 513 -28.36 -4.66 8.38
N GLY A 514 -29.16 -3.61 8.21
CA GLY A 514 -28.74 -2.22 8.48
C GLY A 514 -29.42 -1.55 9.68
N ARG A 515 -30.48 -2.15 10.23
CA ARG A 515 -31.39 -1.51 11.22
C ARG A 515 -31.91 -0.15 10.77
N ASP A 516 -32.05 0.05 9.46
CA ASP A 516 -32.52 1.30 8.88
C ASP A 516 -33.99 1.57 9.26
N PRO A 517 -34.30 2.67 9.96
CA PRO A 517 -35.67 3.04 10.30
C PRO A 517 -36.58 3.20 9.07
N ALA A 518 -36.04 3.62 7.92
CA ALA A 518 -36.82 3.73 6.70
C ALA A 518 -37.25 2.34 6.19
N ALA A 519 -36.37 1.34 6.28
CA ALA A 519 -36.71 -0.05 5.97
C ALA A 519 -37.81 -0.59 6.91
N ALA A 520 -37.70 -0.35 8.22
CA ALA A 520 -38.73 -0.74 9.20
C ALA A 520 -40.07 -0.06 8.93
N HIS A 521 -40.04 1.24 8.62
CA HIS A 521 -41.24 2.01 8.29
C HIS A 521 -41.95 1.44 7.06
N ASN A 522 -41.21 1.22 5.97
CA ASN A 522 -41.78 0.68 4.73
C ASN A 522 -42.27 -0.75 4.90
N LEU A 523 -41.57 -1.58 5.69
CA LEU A 523 -42.04 -2.91 6.06
C LEU A 523 -43.40 -2.85 6.76
N ALA A 524 -43.55 -1.98 7.76
CA ALA A 524 -44.81 -1.83 8.50
C ALA A 524 -45.96 -1.34 7.59
N LEU A 525 -45.69 -0.42 6.66
CA LEU A 525 -46.68 0.04 5.69
C LEU A 525 -47.15 -1.09 4.76
N VAL A 526 -46.22 -1.88 4.22
CA VAL A 526 -46.53 -2.99 3.33
C VAL A 526 -47.29 -4.09 4.08
N LEU A 527 -46.89 -4.42 5.32
CA LEU A 527 -47.58 -5.41 6.15
C LEU A 527 -49.02 -4.99 6.47
N ARG A 528 -49.28 -3.71 6.74
CA ARG A 528 -50.65 -3.19 6.91
C ARG A 528 -51.48 -3.34 5.64
N LYS A 529 -50.88 -3.07 4.48
CA LYS A 529 -51.55 -3.25 3.18
C LYS A 529 -51.88 -4.71 2.87
N LEU A 530 -51.09 -5.64 3.42
CA LEU A 530 -51.32 -7.09 3.36
C LEU A 530 -52.29 -7.60 4.46
N GLY A 531 -52.82 -6.72 5.32
CA GLY A 531 -53.71 -7.11 6.44
C GLY A 531 -53.00 -7.68 7.67
N ARG A 532 -51.66 -7.66 7.71
CA ARG A 532 -50.81 -8.21 8.78
C ARG A 532 -50.49 -7.16 9.84
N THR A 533 -51.51 -6.51 10.39
CA THR A 533 -51.38 -5.35 11.30
C THR A 533 -50.62 -5.68 12.60
N ASN A 534 -50.77 -6.90 13.13
CA ASN A 534 -50.05 -7.33 14.33
C ASN A 534 -48.54 -7.38 14.13
N GLU A 535 -48.10 -7.85 12.95
CA GLU A 535 -46.68 -7.89 12.59
C GLU A 535 -46.15 -6.48 12.34
N ALA A 536 -46.93 -5.64 11.65
CA ALA A 536 -46.57 -4.23 11.42
C ALA A 536 -46.34 -3.46 12.74
N ASN A 537 -47.16 -3.73 13.76
CA ASN A 537 -47.02 -3.08 15.08
C ASN A 537 -45.79 -3.60 15.85
N ARG A 538 -45.41 -4.87 15.69
CA ARG A 538 -44.17 -5.43 16.29
C ARG A 538 -42.91 -4.80 15.69
N VAL A 539 -42.91 -4.51 14.38
CA VAL A 539 -41.77 -3.86 13.71
C VAL A 539 -41.56 -2.42 14.20
N ARG A 540 -42.61 -1.70 14.60
CA ARG A 540 -42.54 -0.33 15.14
C ARG A 540 -42.31 -0.24 16.66
N GLY A 541 -42.57 -1.32 17.39
CA GLY A 541 -42.50 -1.35 18.86
C GLY A 541 -41.12 -1.72 19.44
N ASN A 542 -40.19 -2.15 18.58
CA ASN A 542 -38.78 -2.42 18.87
C ASN A 542 -37.93 -1.34 18.21
#